data_AF-A0A381THW5-F1
#
_entry.id   AF-A0A381THW5-F1
#
_cell.length_a   1.000
_cell.length_b   1.000
_cell.length_c   1.000
_cell.angle_alpha   90.00
_cell.angle_beta   90.00
_cell.angle_gamma   90.00
#
_symmetry.space_group_name_H-M   'P 1'
#
loop_
_entity.id
_entity.type
_entity.pdbx_description
1 polymer ?
#
loop_
_entity_poly.entity_id
_entity_poly.type
_entity_poly.pdbx_seq_one_letter_code
_entity_poly.pdbx_strand_id
1 'polypeptide(L)'
;MRIMRVILLIMIFSTVSTVKADVITSYFYSDALGYDMYYQIVLPPSYESNPDSTYPSIYFLHGFGLDYSWYGSVVSVFEDMVASGEIRESILIKPDGFVTPYLGSMYTNSDYNGQFEDYIVQDLISHIDGSYNTIDHS
;
A
#
# COMPACT_ATOMS: atom_id res chain seq x y z
N MET A 1 36.99 -35.28 -44.48
CA MET A 1 35.81 -34.57 -45.02
C MET A 1 34.87 -34.20 -43.87
N ARG A 2 34.78 -32.90 -43.60
CA ARG A 2 33.70 -32.14 -42.92
C ARG A 2 32.88 -32.86 -41.83
N ILE A 3 33.35 -32.76 -40.59
CA ILE A 3 32.54 -32.97 -39.38
C ILE A 3 31.67 -31.72 -39.19
N MET A 4 30.36 -31.94 -39.22
CA MET A 4 29.29 -30.96 -39.10
C MET A 4 29.38 -30.23 -37.75
N ARG A 5 29.58 -28.91 -37.76
CA ARG A 5 29.44 -28.06 -36.57
C ARG A 5 27.96 -27.78 -36.35
N VAL A 6 27.33 -28.45 -35.39
CA VAL A 6 25.98 -28.09 -34.91
C VAL A 6 26.16 -27.04 -33.81
N ILE A 7 25.86 -25.78 -34.13
CA ILE A 7 25.79 -24.68 -33.17
C ILE A 7 24.39 -24.71 -32.56
N LEU A 8 24.31 -25.11 -31.29
CA LEU A 8 23.07 -25.09 -30.51
C LEU A 8 22.88 -23.67 -29.95
N LEU A 9 22.01 -22.89 -30.58
CA LEU A 9 21.54 -21.59 -30.07
C LEU A 9 20.48 -21.86 -28.98
N ILE A 10 20.88 -21.75 -27.71
CA ILE A 10 19.94 -21.75 -26.58
C ILE A 10 19.41 -20.32 -26.44
N MET A 11 18.20 -20.05 -26.95
CA MET A 11 17.44 -18.86 -26.57
C MET A 11 16.93 -19.08 -25.13
N ILE A 12 17.57 -18.41 -24.17
CA ILE A 12 17.04 -18.29 -22.82
C ILE A 12 15.85 -17.31 -22.92
N PHE A 13 14.65 -17.85 -22.96
CA PHE A 13 13.42 -17.07 -22.80
C PHE A 13 13.33 -16.71 -21.31
N SER A 14 13.88 -15.56 -20.93
CA SER A 14 13.71 -15.03 -19.57
C SER A 14 12.24 -14.64 -19.41
N THR A 15 11.46 -15.49 -18.75
CA THR A 15 10.12 -15.11 -18.31
C THR A 15 10.28 -14.02 -17.26
N VAL A 16 9.88 -12.79 -17.59
CA VAL A 16 9.66 -11.76 -16.59
C VAL A 16 8.38 -12.16 -15.86
N SER A 17 8.51 -12.79 -14.70
CA SER A 17 7.39 -13.01 -13.81
C SER A 17 7.01 -11.65 -13.20
N THR A 18 5.82 -11.17 -13.51
CA THR A 18 5.23 -10.06 -12.76
C THR A 18 4.88 -10.58 -11.37
N VAL A 19 5.68 -10.24 -10.37
CA VAL A 19 5.29 -10.44 -8.97
C VAL A 19 4.24 -9.39 -8.67
N LYS A 20 2.98 -9.82 -8.55
CA LYS A 20 1.92 -8.96 -8.05
C LYS A 20 2.18 -8.71 -6.57
N ALA A 21 2.06 -7.47 -6.10
CA ALA A 21 2.26 -7.18 -4.69
C ALA A 21 1.05 -7.73 -3.91
N ASP A 22 1.31 -8.43 -2.81
CA ASP A 22 0.21 -8.89 -1.95
C ASP A 22 -0.38 -7.71 -1.20
N VAL A 23 -1.72 -7.61 -1.20
CA VAL A 23 -2.44 -6.67 -0.34
C VAL A 23 -2.40 -7.21 1.08
N ILE A 24 -1.65 -6.55 1.95
CA ILE A 24 -1.53 -6.93 3.36
C ILE A 24 -2.61 -6.20 4.15
N THR A 25 -3.40 -6.94 4.92
CA THR A 25 -4.32 -6.34 5.90
C THR A 25 -3.66 -6.37 7.26
N SER A 26 -3.60 -5.24 7.93
CA SER A 26 -2.97 -5.06 9.25
C SER A 26 -3.82 -4.13 10.12
N TYR A 27 -3.43 -3.98 11.38
CA TYR A 27 -4.07 -3.07 12.33
C TYR A 27 -3.06 -2.53 13.33
N PHE A 28 -3.42 -1.45 14.00
CA PHE A 28 -2.68 -0.89 15.13
C PHE A 28 -3.62 -0.15 16.07
N TYR A 29 -3.19 0.06 17.32
CA TYR A 29 -3.96 0.83 18.29
C TYR A 29 -3.86 2.33 18.01
N SER A 30 -5.00 3.01 17.83
CA SER A 30 -5.05 4.47 17.71
C SER A 30 -5.29 5.09 19.08
N ASP A 31 -4.37 5.95 19.52
CA ASP A 31 -4.51 6.71 20.77
C ASP A 31 -5.65 7.75 20.66
N ALA A 32 -5.83 8.36 19.48
CA ALA A 32 -6.87 9.33 19.20
C ALA A 32 -8.29 8.74 19.30
N LEU A 33 -8.46 7.47 18.91
CA LEU A 33 -9.75 6.78 18.91
C LEU A 33 -9.94 5.84 20.11
N GLY A 34 -8.85 5.37 20.71
CA GLY A 34 -8.86 4.49 21.87
C GLY A 34 -9.12 3.01 21.54
N TYR A 35 -8.99 2.60 20.28
CA TYR A 35 -9.18 1.22 19.84
C TYR A 35 -8.34 0.88 18.60
N ASP A 36 -8.29 -0.42 18.26
CA ASP A 36 -7.55 -0.93 17.10
C ASP A 36 -8.22 -0.50 15.77
N MET A 37 -7.41 0.08 14.89
CA MET A 37 -7.80 0.53 13.56
C MET A 37 -7.15 -0.33 12.49
N TYR A 38 -7.93 -0.73 11.49
CA TYR A 38 -7.47 -1.57 10.39
C TYR A 38 -7.03 -0.74 9.18
N TYR A 39 -6.11 -1.30 8.41
CA TYR A 39 -5.71 -0.75 7.11
C TYR A 39 -5.27 -1.87 6.17
N GLN A 40 -5.34 -1.59 4.86
CA GLN A 40 -4.67 -2.36 3.83
C GLN A 40 -3.42 -1.62 3.35
N ILE A 41 -2.36 -2.36 3.04
CA ILE A 41 -1.11 -1.82 2.51
C ILE A 41 -0.61 -2.64 1.34
N VAL A 42 -0.05 -1.96 0.33
CA VAL A 42 0.61 -2.57 -0.83
C VAL A 42 2.04 -2.04 -0.88
N LEU A 43 2.99 -2.97 -0.82
CA LEU A 43 4.42 -2.67 -0.86
C LEU A 43 4.93 -2.73 -2.31
N PRO A 44 5.89 -1.87 -2.69
CA PRO A 44 6.44 -1.88 -4.03
C PRO A 44 7.23 -3.19 -4.29
N PRO A 45 7.33 -3.65 -5.55
CA PRO A 45 8.02 -4.90 -5.89
C PRO A 45 9.46 -4.98 -5.37
N SER A 46 10.17 -3.86 -5.31
CA SER A 46 11.56 -3.84 -4.86
C SER A 46 11.75 -3.82 -3.33
N TYR A 47 10.67 -3.66 -2.54
CA TYR A 47 10.70 -3.43 -1.10
C TYR A 47 11.58 -4.42 -0.32
N GLU A 48 11.37 -5.73 -0.52
CA GLU A 48 12.14 -6.79 0.16
C GLU A 48 13.59 -6.91 -0.34
N SER A 49 13.83 -6.53 -1.59
CA SER A 49 15.16 -6.64 -2.21
C SER A 49 16.07 -5.44 -1.94
N ASN A 50 15.50 -4.31 -1.51
CA ASN A 50 16.21 -3.06 -1.25
C ASN A 50 15.86 -2.53 0.16
N PRO A 51 16.34 -3.18 1.24
CA PRO A 51 15.96 -2.85 2.61
C PRO A 51 16.37 -1.43 3.04
N ASP A 52 17.35 -0.81 2.37
CA ASP A 52 17.81 0.55 2.64
C ASP A 52 17.05 1.63 1.83
N SER A 53 16.14 1.23 0.93
CA SER A 53 15.35 2.16 0.12
C SER A 53 14.12 2.66 0.88
N THR A 54 13.81 3.94 0.72
CA THR A 54 12.60 4.58 1.21
C THR A 54 11.63 4.91 0.07
N TYR A 55 10.33 4.79 0.32
CA TYR A 55 9.28 4.95 -0.68
C TYR A 55 8.28 6.05 -0.30
N PRO A 56 7.77 6.84 -1.25
CA PRO A 56 6.64 7.74 -0.98
C PRO A 56 5.43 6.94 -0.50
N SER A 57 4.66 7.50 0.42
CA SER A 57 3.40 6.95 0.90
C SER A 57 2.21 7.62 0.20
N ILE A 58 1.19 6.84 -0.17
CA ILE A 58 -0.07 7.32 -0.75
C ILE A 58 -1.21 6.78 0.10
N TYR A 59 -1.97 7.69 0.73
CA TYR A 59 -3.14 7.34 1.52
C TYR A 59 -4.41 7.47 0.68
N PHE A 60 -5.04 6.33 0.36
CA PHE A 60 -6.28 6.27 -0.38
C PHE A 60 -7.47 6.13 0.58
N LEU A 61 -8.22 7.21 0.72
CA LEU A 61 -9.38 7.30 1.60
C LEU A 61 -10.65 6.81 0.88
N HIS A 62 -11.36 5.87 1.48
CA HIS A 62 -12.63 5.37 0.94
C HIS A 62 -13.78 6.36 1.13
N GLY A 63 -14.86 6.17 0.35
CA GLY A 63 -16.09 6.95 0.47
C GLY A 63 -16.98 6.56 1.66
N PHE A 64 -18.07 7.30 1.84
CA PHE A 64 -19.07 7.09 2.90
C PHE A 64 -19.70 5.69 2.86
N GLY A 65 -19.87 5.06 4.03
CA GLY A 65 -20.49 3.74 4.16
C GLY A 65 -19.61 2.56 3.75
N LEU A 66 -18.35 2.82 3.40
CA LEU A 66 -17.36 1.82 3.02
C LEU A 66 -16.30 1.71 4.12
N ASP A 67 -15.38 0.77 3.96
CA ASP A 67 -14.24 0.51 4.85
C ASP A 67 -12.93 0.31 4.06
N TYR A 68 -11.83 0.06 4.77
CA TYR A 68 -10.50 -0.18 4.22
C TYR A 68 -10.40 -1.28 3.16
N SER A 69 -11.34 -2.24 3.11
CA SER A 69 -11.33 -3.37 2.17
C SER A 69 -11.92 -3.06 0.80
N TRP A 70 -12.65 -1.95 0.67
CA TRP A 70 -13.31 -1.56 -0.59
C TRP A 70 -12.33 -1.04 -1.63
N TYR A 71 -12.82 -0.83 -2.85
CA TYR A 71 -12.03 -0.33 -4.00
C TYR A 71 -10.83 -1.23 -4.38
N GLY A 72 -11.01 -2.55 -4.42
CA GLY A 72 -9.94 -3.46 -4.85
C GLY A 72 -9.36 -3.14 -6.25
N SER A 73 -10.11 -2.50 -7.13
CA SER A 73 -9.61 -2.04 -8.43
C SER A 73 -8.55 -0.94 -8.33
N VAL A 74 -8.53 -0.15 -7.26
CA VAL A 74 -7.50 0.87 -7.03
C VAL A 74 -6.13 0.23 -6.86
N VAL A 75 -6.07 -0.96 -6.23
CA VAL A 75 -4.82 -1.72 -6.13
C VAL A 75 -4.31 -2.07 -7.52
N SER A 76 -5.15 -2.65 -8.38
CA SER A 76 -4.74 -3.01 -9.74
C SER A 76 -4.27 -1.79 -10.55
N VAL A 77 -4.99 -0.67 -10.48
CA VAL A 77 -4.59 0.57 -11.18
C VAL A 77 -3.25 1.10 -10.64
N PHE A 78 -3.08 1.09 -9.32
CA PHE A 78 -1.83 1.50 -8.68
C PHE A 78 -0.65 0.62 -9.12
N GLU A 79 -0.82 -0.71 -9.09
CA GLU A 79 0.19 -1.66 -9.53
C GLU A 79 0.54 -1.48 -11.02
N ASP A 80 -0.45 -1.27 -11.88
CA ASP A 80 -0.25 -1.02 -13.31
C ASP A 80 0.56 0.27 -13.54
N MET A 81 0.26 1.35 -12.80
CA MET A 81 0.99 2.62 -12.90
C MET A 81 2.43 2.51 -12.39
N VAL A 82 2.68 1.71 -11.35
CA VAL A 82 4.04 1.41 -10.87
C VAL A 82 4.79 0.58 -11.91
N ALA A 83 4.16 -0.47 -12.44
CA ALA A 83 4.77 -1.37 -13.42
C ALA A 83 5.06 -0.69 -14.76
N SER A 84 4.21 0.25 -15.20
CA SER A 84 4.42 1.04 -16.42
C SER A 84 5.43 2.17 -16.24
N GLY A 85 5.79 2.52 -14.99
CA GLY A 85 6.66 3.64 -14.66
C GLY A 85 5.98 5.00 -14.75
N GLU A 86 4.64 5.06 -14.83
CA GLU A 86 3.87 6.30 -14.74
C GLU A 86 4.00 6.96 -13.36
N ILE A 87 4.13 6.14 -12.32
CA ILE A 87 4.55 6.58 -10.98
C ILE A 87 5.78 5.80 -10.54
N ARG A 88 6.62 6.44 -9.72
CA ARG A 88 7.71 5.73 -9.05
C ARG A 88 7.14 4.71 -8.07
N GLU A 89 7.93 3.68 -7.76
CA GLU A 89 7.63 2.77 -6.66
C GLU A 89 7.31 3.56 -5.37
N SER A 90 6.15 3.24 -4.82
CA SER A 90 5.51 3.91 -3.69
C SER A 90 4.80 2.85 -2.84
N ILE A 91 4.41 3.21 -1.61
CA ILE A 91 3.58 2.40 -0.72
C ILE A 91 2.15 2.95 -0.79
N LEU A 92 1.18 2.10 -1.08
CA LEU A 92 -0.25 2.45 -1.03
C LEU A 92 -0.84 2.01 0.31
N ILE A 93 -1.49 2.91 1.03
CA ILE A 93 -2.16 2.67 2.31
C ILE A 93 -3.65 2.99 2.14
N LYS A 94 -4.51 2.08 2.58
CA LYS A 94 -5.98 2.21 2.58
C LYS A 94 -6.46 2.08 4.03
N PRO A 95 -6.54 3.17 4.80
CA PRO A 95 -7.00 3.11 6.19
C PRO A 95 -8.50 2.93 6.30
N ASP A 96 -8.95 2.39 7.42
CA ASP A 96 -10.37 2.37 7.78
C ASP A 96 -10.82 3.74 8.31
N GLY A 97 -11.97 4.19 7.82
CA GLY A 97 -12.71 5.37 8.27
C GLY A 97 -14.18 5.05 8.52
N PHE A 98 -14.58 3.77 8.46
CA PHE A 98 -15.92 3.33 8.81
C PHE A 98 -16.14 3.44 10.31
N VAL A 99 -17.27 4.01 10.70
CA VAL A 99 -17.65 4.12 12.11
C VAL A 99 -19.16 4.04 12.26
N THR A 100 -19.62 3.35 13.30
CA THR A 100 -21.04 3.27 13.65
C THR A 100 -21.37 4.31 14.73
N PRO A 101 -22.61 4.85 14.77
CA PRO A 101 -23.77 4.52 13.94
C PRO A 101 -23.86 5.32 12.63
N TYR A 102 -22.96 6.27 12.39
CA TYR A 102 -23.09 7.26 11.31
C TYR A 102 -22.49 6.85 9.96
N LEU A 103 -21.96 5.64 9.85
CA LEU A 103 -21.46 4.97 8.63
C LEU A 103 -20.23 5.60 7.97
N GLY A 104 -19.62 6.61 8.59
CA GLY A 104 -18.38 7.21 8.08
C GLY A 104 -17.92 8.38 8.93
N SER A 105 -16.61 8.46 9.15
CA SER A 105 -16.00 9.51 9.96
C SER A 105 -15.87 10.86 9.24
N MET A 106 -15.94 10.84 7.91
CA MET A 106 -15.53 11.95 7.03
C MET A 106 -14.07 12.41 7.24
N TYR A 107 -13.27 11.60 7.95
CA TYR A 107 -11.88 11.89 8.31
C TYR A 107 -11.71 13.20 9.08
N THR A 108 -12.73 13.58 9.85
CA THR A 108 -12.76 14.80 10.65
C THR A 108 -12.95 14.47 12.11
N ASN A 109 -12.32 15.26 12.98
CA ASN A 109 -12.57 15.24 14.42
C ASN A 109 -14.02 15.66 14.74
N SER A 110 -14.71 14.86 15.56
CA SER A 110 -16.11 15.10 15.92
C SER A 110 -16.47 14.42 17.24
N ASP A 111 -17.28 15.10 18.06
CA ASP A 111 -17.84 14.55 19.30
C ASP A 111 -18.70 13.30 19.07
N TYR A 112 -19.20 13.10 17.85
CA TYR A 112 -20.09 11.99 17.50
C TYR A 112 -19.36 10.78 16.93
N ASN A 113 -18.30 11.01 16.15
CA ASN A 113 -17.58 9.96 15.44
C ASN A 113 -16.23 9.60 16.07
N GLY A 114 -15.65 10.48 16.90
CA GLY A 114 -14.28 10.34 17.41
C GLY A 114 -13.29 11.23 16.66
N GLN A 115 -12.03 11.19 17.10
CA GLN A 115 -10.94 12.03 16.59
C GLN A 115 -10.28 11.42 15.35
N PHE A 116 -11.05 11.28 14.27
CA PHE A 116 -10.58 10.62 13.04
C PHE A 116 -9.57 11.42 12.23
N GLU A 117 -9.53 12.76 12.37
CA GLU A 117 -8.47 13.56 11.75
C GLU A 117 -7.15 13.24 12.45
N ASP A 118 -7.13 13.24 13.78
CA ASP A 118 -5.94 12.92 14.58
C ASP A 118 -5.46 11.49 14.34
N TYR A 119 -6.38 10.52 14.26
CA TYR A 119 -6.04 9.15 13.86
C TYR A 119 -5.33 9.09 12.51
N ILE A 120 -5.82 9.81 11.49
CA ILE A 120 -5.19 9.75 10.16
C ILE A 120 -3.85 10.48 10.15
N VAL A 121 -3.80 11.72 10.65
CA VAL A 121 -2.64 12.61 10.45
C VAL A 121 -1.55 12.44 11.50
N GLN A 122 -1.87 11.90 12.68
CA GLN A 122 -0.91 11.70 13.76
C GLN A 122 -0.63 10.21 13.93
N ASP A 123 -1.65 9.44 14.33
CA ASP A 123 -1.47 8.05 14.74
C ASP A 123 -1.02 7.16 13.58
N LEU A 124 -1.78 7.19 12.48
CA LEU A 124 -1.55 6.33 11.33
C LEU A 124 -0.26 6.70 10.60
N ILE A 125 0.01 7.98 10.36
CA ILE A 125 1.27 8.41 9.72
C ILE A 125 2.46 7.95 10.57
N SER A 126 2.43 8.20 11.88
CA SER A 126 3.51 7.77 12.79
C SER A 126 3.67 6.25 12.81
N HIS A 127 2.57 5.49 12.82
CA HIS A 127 2.58 4.03 12.77
C HIS A 127 3.20 3.51 11.46
N ILE A 128 2.80 4.08 10.32
CA ILE A 128 3.32 3.67 9.01
C ILE A 128 4.81 4.01 8.89
N ASP A 129 5.23 5.21 9.26
CA ASP A 129 6.63 5.64 9.20
C ASP A 129 7.53 4.85 10.17
N GLY A 130 6.97 4.41 11.31
CA GLY A 130 7.69 3.55 12.26
C GLY A 130 7.75 2.07 11.88
N SER A 131 6.86 1.61 10.98
CA SER A 131 6.71 0.19 10.63
C SER A 131 7.20 -0.15 9.22
N TYR A 132 7.31 0.83 8.33
CA TYR A 132 7.66 0.64 6.93
C TYR A 132 8.69 1.68 6.47
N ASN A 133 9.44 1.36 5.42
CA ASN A 133 10.46 2.24 4.86
C ASN A 133 9.83 3.36 4.02
N THR A 134 9.19 4.32 4.65
CA THR A 134 8.67 5.53 3.99
C THR A 134 9.74 6.61 3.87
N ILE A 135 9.53 7.55 2.96
CA ILE A 135 10.33 8.79 2.93
C ILE A 135 9.91 9.62 4.14
N ASP A 136 10.90 10.05 4.93
CA ASP A 136 10.69 10.87 6.11
C ASP A 136 9.90 12.16 5.79
N HIS A 137 8.86 12.40 6.59
CA HIS A 137 7.97 13.55 6.49
C HIS A 137 8.11 14.53 7.67
N SER A 138 9.10 14.31 8.56
CA SER A 138 9.36 15.13 9.76
C SER A 138 10.10 16.45 9.52
#